data_AF-A0A183SN76-F1
#
_entry.id   AF-A0A183SN76-F1
#
_cell.length_a   1.000
_cell.length_b   1.000
_cell.length_c   1.000
_cell.angle_alpha   90.00
_cell.angle_beta   90.00
_cell.angle_gamma   90.00
#
_symmetry.space_group_name_H-M   'P 1'
#
loop_
_entity.id
_entity.type
_entity.pdbx_description
1 polymer ?
#
loop_
_entity_poly.entity_id
_entity_poly.type
_entity_poly.pdbx_seq_one_letter_code
_entity_poly.pdbx_strand_id
1 'polypeptide(L)'
;MQSLCFGVPTAISASSFSDNDCALAEEIQGYADRNEMKNFFKAIQAIYGPCIKGTAPLLSSEGTTLLTEKSQILKRWAEHFRSVLNCSSAISDAAIDRLPQADMNNDLYLPPSLPETIRALQQLSSGKTPGSGAIPPEV
;
A
#
# COMPACT_ATOMS: atom_id res chain seq x y z
N MET A 1 14.65 -24.49 -45.22
CA MET A 1 15.18 -23.40 -44.37
C MET A 1 14.45 -23.46 -43.04
N GLN A 2 15.22 -23.48 -41.95
CA GLN A 2 14.85 -24.00 -40.64
C GLN A 2 13.75 -23.18 -39.93
N SER A 3 12.74 -23.92 -39.47
CA SER A 3 11.86 -23.55 -38.36
C SER A 3 12.68 -23.63 -37.07
N LEU A 4 12.75 -22.54 -36.30
CA LEU A 4 13.29 -22.55 -34.95
C LEU A 4 12.12 -22.53 -33.96
N CYS A 5 11.86 -23.72 -33.43
CA CYS A 5 10.98 -23.98 -32.32
C CYS A 5 11.45 -23.20 -31.09
N PHE A 6 10.74 -22.15 -30.70
CA PHE A 6 10.75 -21.72 -29.30
C PHE A 6 9.90 -22.71 -28.53
N GLY A 7 10.58 -23.65 -27.88
CA GLY A 7 9.98 -24.59 -26.95
C GLY A 7 9.31 -23.84 -25.81
N VAL A 8 7.99 -23.73 -25.90
CA VAL A 8 7.13 -23.64 -24.73
C VAL A 8 7.39 -24.92 -23.93
N PRO A 9 7.79 -24.86 -22.65
CA PRO A 9 7.68 -26.02 -21.79
C PRO A 9 6.18 -26.30 -21.63
N THR A 10 5.73 -27.25 -22.44
CA THR A 10 4.49 -27.99 -22.33
C THR A 10 4.24 -28.38 -20.87
N ALA A 11 3.01 -28.12 -20.44
CA ALA A 11 2.32 -28.76 -19.32
C ALA A 11 3.02 -28.69 -17.95
N ILE A 12 2.67 -27.65 -17.18
CA ILE A 12 2.18 -28.01 -15.84
C ILE A 12 0.88 -28.75 -16.12
N SER A 13 0.96 -30.09 -16.11
CA SER A 13 -0.23 -30.91 -15.99
C SER A 13 -1.04 -30.29 -14.86
N ALA A 14 -2.31 -29.99 -15.14
CA ALA A 14 -3.32 -29.80 -14.11
C ALA A 14 -3.47 -31.14 -13.36
N SER A 15 -2.45 -31.53 -12.61
CA SER A 15 -2.44 -32.66 -11.71
C SER A 15 -2.82 -32.10 -10.36
N SER A 16 -4.12 -32.21 -10.09
CA SER A 16 -4.82 -31.94 -8.84
C SER A 16 -4.68 -30.53 -8.27
N PHE A 17 -5.65 -29.67 -8.57
CA PHE A 17 -6.15 -28.68 -7.60
C PHE A 17 -6.64 -29.50 -6.40
N SER A 18 -5.71 -29.80 -5.50
CA SER A 18 -5.89 -30.67 -4.34
C SER A 18 -6.20 -29.75 -3.17
N ASP A 19 -7.12 -30.16 -2.29
CA ASP A 19 -7.55 -29.44 -1.08
C ASP A 19 -6.39 -28.90 -0.19
N ASN A 20 -5.18 -29.37 -0.45
CA ASN A 20 -3.92 -28.91 0.13
C ASN A 20 -3.53 -27.45 -0.21
N ASP A 21 -3.95 -26.90 -1.36
CA ASP A 21 -3.59 -25.53 -1.77
C ASP A 21 -4.32 -24.47 -0.93
N CYS A 22 -5.59 -24.74 -0.57
CA CYS A 22 -6.37 -23.89 0.33
C CYS A 22 -5.82 -23.95 1.76
N ALA A 23 -5.45 -25.14 2.24
CA ALA A 23 -4.89 -25.31 3.58
C ALA A 23 -3.57 -24.55 3.78
N LEU A 24 -2.72 -24.52 2.75
CA LEU A 24 -1.46 -23.77 2.78
C LEU A 24 -1.68 -22.25 2.75
N ALA A 25 -2.68 -21.79 2.00
CA ALA A 25 -3.05 -20.37 1.96
C ALA A 25 -3.59 -19.88 3.32
N GLU A 26 -4.41 -20.68 3.99
CA GLU A 26 -4.90 -20.39 5.34
C GLU A 26 -3.77 -20.34 6.37
N GLU A 27 -2.78 -21.23 6.27
CA GLU A 27 -1.61 -21.24 7.15
C GLU A 27 -0.76 -19.97 6.96
N ILE A 28 -0.51 -19.57 5.70
CA ILE A 28 0.22 -18.34 5.35
C ILE A 28 -0.53 -17.10 5.85
N GLN A 29 -1.84 -17.04 5.65
CA GLN A 29 -2.66 -15.95 6.17
C GLN A 29 -2.62 -15.92 7.70
N GLY A 30 -2.68 -17.08 8.36
CA GLY A 30 -2.56 -17.19 9.80
C GLY A 30 -1.21 -16.65 10.33
N TYR A 31 -0.11 -16.85 9.61
CA TYR A 31 1.17 -16.23 9.97
C TYR A 31 1.16 -14.71 9.79
N ALA A 32 0.50 -14.19 8.74
CA ALA A 32 0.35 -12.75 8.52
C ALA A 32 -0.49 -12.11 9.63
N ASP A 33 -1.63 -12.71 9.97
CA ASP A 33 -2.56 -12.23 11.00
C ASP A 33 -1.92 -12.21 12.40
N ARG A 34 -1.03 -13.16 12.68
CA ARG A 34 -0.25 -13.22 13.93
C ARG A 34 1.04 -12.39 13.89
N ASN A 35 1.31 -11.67 12.81
CA ASN A 35 2.54 -10.90 12.59
C ASN A 35 3.83 -11.75 12.70
N GLU A 36 3.74 -13.05 12.40
CA GLU A 36 4.87 -13.98 12.40
C GLU A 36 5.64 -13.93 11.08
N MET A 37 6.19 -12.75 10.76
CA MET A 37 6.81 -12.47 9.44
C MET A 37 7.92 -13.46 9.04
N LYS A 38 8.64 -14.02 10.02
CA LYS A 38 9.67 -15.04 9.78
C LYS A 38 9.08 -16.35 9.26
N ASN A 39 7.96 -16.79 9.82
CA ASN A 39 7.28 -18.02 9.42
C ASN A 39 6.50 -17.80 8.12
N PHE A 40 5.85 -16.64 7.98
CA PHE A 40 5.25 -16.19 6.72
C PHE A 40 6.25 -16.27 5.55
N PHE A 41 7.44 -15.68 5.72
CA PHE A 41 8.46 -15.68 4.68
C PHE A 41 8.97 -17.09 4.35
N LYS A 42 9.16 -17.95 5.36
CA LYS A 42 9.54 -19.36 5.15
C LYS A 42 8.49 -20.15 4.36
N ALA A 43 7.21 -19.96 4.68
CA ALA A 43 6.11 -20.63 4.00
C ALA A 43 6.00 -20.18 2.53
N ILE A 44 6.13 -18.88 2.27
CA ILE A 44 6.22 -18.35 0.90
C ILE A 44 7.43 -18.94 0.16
N GLN A 45 8.61 -19.00 0.79
CA GLN A 45 9.80 -19.61 0.18
C GLN A 45 9.62 -21.11 -0.10
N ALA A 46 8.85 -21.84 0.69
CA ALA A 46 8.57 -23.26 0.45
C ALA A 46 7.73 -23.47 -0.82
N ILE A 47 6.81 -22.54 -1.14
CA ILE A 47 5.99 -22.58 -2.36
C ILE A 47 6.82 -22.25 -3.61
N TYR A 48 7.55 -21.12 -3.57
CA TYR A 48 8.27 -20.63 -4.73
C TYR A 48 9.66 -21.26 -4.91
N GLY A 49 10.12 -22.02 -3.91
CA GLY A 49 11.46 -22.61 -3.87
C GLY A 49 12.56 -21.62 -3.46
N PRO A 50 13.84 -22.03 -3.54
CA PRO A 50 14.96 -21.17 -3.20
C PRO A 50 14.90 -19.86 -3.99
N CYS A 51 14.75 -18.74 -3.28
CA CYS A 51 14.77 -17.41 -3.90
C CYS A 51 16.15 -17.20 -4.53
N ILE A 52 16.21 -17.31 -5.86
CA ILE A 52 17.39 -16.92 -6.62
C ILE A 52 17.49 -15.41 -6.40
N LYS A 53 18.47 -14.98 -5.61
CA LYS A 53 18.80 -13.55 -5.41
C LYS A 53 19.43 -12.97 -6.69
N GLY A 54 18.82 -13.23 -7.84
CA GLY A 54 19.11 -12.52 -9.07
C GLY A 54 18.54 -11.13 -8.90
N THR A 55 19.38 -10.11 -8.94
CA THR A 55 18.86 -8.77 -9.20
C THR A 55 18.29 -8.83 -10.62
N ALA A 56 16.97 -8.68 -10.76
CA ALA A 56 16.34 -8.74 -12.07
C ALA A 56 16.95 -7.64 -12.95
N PRO A 57 17.46 -7.98 -14.15
CA PRO A 57 17.98 -6.97 -15.07
C PRO A 57 16.90 -5.95 -15.41
N LEU A 58 17.25 -4.67 -15.37
CA LEU A 58 16.33 -3.57 -15.71
C LEU A 58 16.67 -2.99 -17.07
N LEU A 59 15.71 -2.40 -17.76
CA LEU A 59 16.00 -1.60 -18.95
C LEU A 59 16.53 -0.21 -18.57
N SER A 60 17.40 0.32 -19.43
CA SER A 60 17.84 1.72 -19.38
C SER A 60 16.65 2.68 -19.57
N SER A 61 16.87 3.98 -19.34
CA SER A 61 15.82 4.98 -19.58
C SER A 61 15.29 4.98 -21.02
N GLU A 62 16.18 4.69 -21.96
CA GLU A 62 15.88 4.65 -23.40
C GLU A 62 15.35 3.28 -23.86
N GLY A 63 15.26 2.29 -22.97
CA GLY A 63 14.76 0.95 -23.31
C GLY A 63 15.71 0.09 -24.17
N THR A 64 16.89 0.59 -24.52
CA THR A 64 17.81 -0.04 -25.48
C THR A 64 18.81 -1.01 -24.85
N THR A 65 19.09 -0.89 -23.55
CA THR A 65 20.14 -1.65 -22.87
C THR A 65 19.62 -2.30 -21.60
N LEU A 66 19.97 -3.56 -21.38
CA LEU A 66 19.73 -4.26 -20.11
C LEU A 66 20.85 -3.93 -19.10
N LEU A 67 20.44 -3.46 -17.93
CA LEU A 67 21.26 -3.15 -16.78
C LEU A 67 21.27 -4.36 -15.85
N THR A 68 22.41 -5.02 -15.74
CA THR A 68 22.62 -6.19 -14.86
C THR A 68 23.39 -5.82 -13.59
N GLU A 69 24.16 -4.73 -13.64
CA GLU A 69 24.96 -4.25 -12.53
C GLU A 69 24.10 -3.56 -11.46
N LYS A 70 24.29 -3.96 -10.19
CA LYS A 70 23.53 -3.44 -9.05
C LYS A 70 23.59 -1.91 -8.95
N SER A 71 24.75 -1.31 -9.18
CA SER A 71 24.94 0.15 -9.15
C SER A 71 24.12 0.87 -10.22
N GLN A 72 24.06 0.30 -11.42
CA GLN A 72 23.30 0.85 -12.54
C GLN A 72 21.79 0.71 -12.31
N ILE A 73 21.37 -0.43 -11.75
CA ILE A 73 19.98 -0.69 -11.35
C ILE A 73 19.52 0.31 -10.29
N LEU A 74 20.32 0.53 -9.24
CA LEU A 74 20.01 1.52 -8.19
C LEU A 74 19.95 2.95 -8.74
N LYS A 75 20.86 3.31 -9.65
CA LYS A 75 20.83 4.61 -10.33
C LYS A 75 19.55 4.78 -11.16
N ARG A 76 19.15 3.74 -11.90
CA ARG A 76 17.93 3.76 -12.71
C ARG A 76 16.68 3.91 -11.85
N TRP A 77 16.63 3.23 -10.70
CA TRP A 77 15.55 3.43 -9.72
C TRP A 77 15.48 4.87 -9.22
N ALA A 78 16.63 5.46 -8.86
CA ALA A 78 16.67 6.85 -8.40
C ALA A 78 16.16 7.83 -9.49
N GLU A 79 16.55 7.62 -10.75
CA GLU A 79 16.05 8.41 -11.88
C GLU A 79 14.53 8.28 -12.06
N HIS A 80 14.02 7.05 -12.03
CA HIS A 80 12.60 6.77 -12.18
C HIS A 80 11.77 7.42 -11.05
N PHE A 81 12.14 7.18 -9.79
CA PHE A 81 11.44 7.78 -8.65
C PHE A 81 11.54 9.30 -8.63
N ARG A 82 12.68 9.87 -9.05
CA ARG A 82 12.79 11.32 -9.19
C ARG A 82 11.75 11.86 -10.17
N SER A 83 11.57 11.21 -11.31
CA SER A 83 10.55 11.59 -12.31
C SER A 83 9.13 11.41 -11.79
N VAL A 84 8.85 10.32 -11.09
CA VAL A 84 7.51 10.01 -10.57
C VAL A 84 7.12 10.96 -9.44
N LEU A 85 8.02 11.17 -8.48
CA LEU A 85 7.73 11.91 -7.25
C LEU A 85 7.93 13.42 -7.38
N ASN A 86 8.85 13.87 -8.22
CA ASN A 86 9.08 15.29 -8.47
C ASN A 86 8.43 15.75 -9.77
N CYS A 87 7.44 15.01 -10.26
CA CYS A 87 6.57 15.49 -11.33
C CYS A 87 5.90 16.77 -10.81
N SER A 88 6.33 17.92 -11.33
CA SER A 88 5.74 19.20 -10.97
C SER A 88 4.27 19.16 -11.39
N SER A 89 3.39 18.99 -10.41
CA SER A 89 1.95 19.11 -10.64
C SER A 89 1.67 20.58 -10.87
N ALA A 90 1.67 20.99 -12.14
CA ALA A 90 1.07 22.24 -12.57
C ALA A 90 -0.45 22.04 -12.49
N ILE A 91 -1.01 22.16 -11.29
CA ILE A 91 -2.45 22.33 -11.14
C ILE A 91 -2.76 23.64 -11.85
N SER A 92 -3.53 23.56 -12.93
CA SER A 92 -3.94 24.74 -13.69
C SER A 92 -4.77 25.66 -12.79
N ASP A 93 -4.49 26.96 -12.78
CA ASP A 93 -5.31 27.95 -12.08
C ASP A 93 -6.79 27.86 -12.50
N ALA A 94 -7.03 27.62 -13.80
CA ALA A 94 -8.38 27.36 -14.31
C ALA A 94 -9.07 26.10 -13.73
N ALA A 95 -8.33 25.12 -13.22
CA ALA A 95 -8.90 23.97 -12.50
C ALA A 95 -9.22 24.34 -11.05
N ILE A 96 -8.42 25.20 -10.42
CA ILE A 96 -8.66 25.77 -9.09
C ILE A 96 -9.92 26.65 -9.12
N ASP A 97 -10.05 27.51 -10.12
CA ASP A 97 -11.20 28.42 -10.28
C ASP A 97 -12.52 27.67 -10.55
N ARG A 98 -12.45 26.43 -11.03
CA ARG A 98 -13.62 25.57 -11.31
C ARG A 98 -14.03 24.72 -10.11
N LEU A 99 -13.25 24.67 -9.03
CA LEU A 99 -13.61 23.92 -7.83
C LEU A 99 -14.74 24.65 -7.09
N PRO A 100 -15.90 23.98 -6.85
CA PRO A 100 -16.96 24.58 -6.06
C PRO A 100 -16.45 24.84 -4.64
N GLN A 101 -16.43 26.11 -4.24
CA GLN A 101 -16.08 26.51 -2.88
C GLN A 101 -17.30 26.24 -1.99
N ALA A 102 -17.10 25.49 -0.90
CA ALA A 102 -18.09 25.45 0.16
C ALA A 102 -18.12 26.82 0.85
N ASP A 103 -19.30 27.29 1.23
CA ASP A 103 -19.43 28.51 2.01
C ASP A 103 -18.55 28.39 3.26
N MET A 104 -17.71 29.40 3.47
CA MET A 104 -16.82 29.44 4.61
C MET A 104 -17.68 29.54 5.87
N ASN A 105 -17.65 28.48 6.70
CA ASN A 105 -18.41 28.47 7.95
C ASN A 105 -17.76 29.46 8.94
N ASN A 106 -18.23 30.70 8.90
CA ASN A 106 -17.74 31.78 9.75
C ASN A 106 -18.06 31.55 11.23
N ASP A 107 -19.01 30.67 11.56
CA ASP A 107 -19.36 30.33 12.94
C ASP A 107 -18.21 29.61 13.66
N LEU A 108 -17.29 28.99 12.91
CA LEU A 108 -16.08 28.37 13.47
C LEU A 108 -15.05 29.39 13.98
N TYR A 109 -15.15 30.66 13.55
CA TYR A 109 -14.32 31.75 14.08
C TYR A 109 -14.91 32.40 15.33
N LEU A 110 -16.17 32.09 15.66
CA LEU A 110 -16.81 32.60 16.86
C LEU A 110 -16.40 31.74 18.07
N PRO A 111 -16.07 32.36 19.22
CA PRO A 111 -15.89 31.60 20.44
C PRO A 111 -17.22 30.92 20.82
N PRO A 112 -17.18 29.72 21.40
CA PRO A 112 -18.40 29.00 21.79
C PRO A 112 -19.20 29.82 22.81
N SER A 113 -20.52 29.87 22.61
CA SER A 113 -21.40 30.57 23.53
C SER A 113 -21.56 29.80 24.85
N LEU A 114 -21.97 30.50 25.91
CA LEU A 114 -22.21 29.89 27.21
C LEU A 114 -23.28 28.78 27.18
N PRO A 115 -24.42 28.92 26.46
CA PRO A 115 -25.39 27.83 26.28
C PRO A 115 -24.83 26.62 25.53
N GLU A 116 -23.99 26.83 24.51
CA GLU A 116 -23.33 25.74 23.78
C GLU A 116 -22.32 25.01 24.66
N THR A 117 -21.57 25.76 25.45
CA THR A 117 -20.60 25.22 26.43
C THR A 117 -21.31 24.38 27.50
N ILE A 118 -22.41 24.87 28.07
CA ILE A 118 -23.22 24.12 29.05
C ILE A 118 -23.80 22.85 28.41
N ARG A 119 -24.30 22.93 27.18
CA ARG A 119 -24.82 21.76 26.46
C ARG A 119 -23.73 20.72 26.21
N ALA A 120 -22.53 21.15 25.80
CA ALA A 120 -21.39 20.27 25.59
C ALA A 120 -20.95 19.60 26.89
N LEU A 121 -20.91 20.34 28.00
CA LEU A 121 -20.61 19.79 29.33
C LEU A 121 -21.66 18.78 29.79
N GLN A 122 -22.95 19.05 29.58
CA GLN A 122 -24.03 18.11 29.88
C GLN A 122 -23.96 16.85 29.00
N GLN A 123 -23.57 16.98 27.73
CA GLN A 123 -23.33 15.84 26.84
C GLN A 123 -22.10 15.03 27.28
N LEU A 124 -21.08 15.69 27.81
CA LEU A 124 -19.89 15.04 28.38
C LEU A 124 -20.24 14.26 29.65
N SER A 125 -21.09 14.81 30.52
CA SER A 125 -21.56 14.17 31.76
C SER A 125 -22.58 13.06 31.53
N SER A 126 -23.07 12.85 30.31
CA SER A 126 -24.09 11.84 29.98
C SER A 126 -23.55 10.39 29.88
N GLY A 127 -22.34 10.12 30.38
CA GLY A 127 -21.80 8.77 30.52
C GLY A 127 -21.56 8.03 29.19
N LYS A 128 -21.20 8.76 28.12
CA LYS A 128 -20.71 8.10 26.90
C LYS A 128 -19.40 7.37 27.22
N THR A 129 -19.23 6.18 26.65
CA THR A 129 -18.05 5.34 26.86
C THR A 129 -16.76 6.15 26.66
N PRO A 130 -15.76 6.00 27.54
CA PRO A 130 -14.48 6.68 27.37
C PRO A 130 -13.94 6.43 25.97
N GLY A 131 -13.64 7.51 25.24
CA GLY A 131 -12.92 7.39 23.96
C GLY A 131 -11.56 6.71 24.20
N SER A 132 -10.95 6.22 23.13
CA SER A 132 -9.66 5.48 23.14
C SER A 132 -8.49 6.16 23.88
N GLY A 133 -8.64 7.40 24.33
CA GLY A 133 -7.67 8.13 25.15
C GLY A 133 -7.74 7.88 26.66
N ALA A 134 -8.59 6.95 27.14
CA ALA A 134 -8.67 6.52 28.55
C ALA A 134 -8.89 7.67 29.56
N ILE A 135 -9.56 8.75 29.16
CA ILE A 135 -9.96 9.83 30.07
C ILE A 135 -11.33 9.45 30.66
N PRO A 136 -11.44 9.21 31.97
CA PRO A 136 -12.71 8.90 32.60
C PRO A 136 -13.63 10.14 32.58
N PRO A 137 -14.95 9.99 32.38
CA PRO A 137 -15.89 11.03 32.75
C PRO A 137 -15.83 11.17 34.28
N GLU A 138 -15.46 12.34 34.79
CA GLU A 138 -15.37 12.57 36.23
C GLU A 138 -16.77 12.69 36.87
N VAL A 139 -16.86 12.08 38.07
CA VAL A 139 -17.98 11.86 39.03
C VAL A 139 -19.18 11.02 38.59
#